data_AF-X1R1I8-F1
#
_entry.id   AF-X1R1I8-F1
#
_cell.length_a   1.000
_cell.length_b   1.000
_cell.length_c   1.000
_cell.angle_alpha   90.00
_cell.angle_beta   90.00
_cell.angle_gamma   90.00
#
_symmetry.space_group_name_H-M   'P 1'
#
loop_
_entity.id
_entity.type
_entity.pdbx_description
1 polymer ?
#
loop_
_entity_poly.entity_id
_entity_poly.type
_entity_poly.pdbx_seq_one_letter_code
_entity_poly.pdbx_strand_id
1 'polypeptide(L)'
;MESRYFPLPNQQNYEYGYELAYKLAGEQLAKFDNIGQQCLKSGARYQVIDSQKIIILEYLNQSYQIVFPDIDISLIDSEEEVPMRDKILILHYFNRAKGTPLTNKIIAYKELPEGTIYFPTFYKRAIKPLLDYFGREPERLIGAAQKLGSHKADYGDVAVTINAFNYVPITLVLW
;
A
#
# COMPACT_ATOMS: atom_id res chain seq x y z
N MET A 1 19.21 -1.64 -23.76
CA MET A 1 18.19 -2.42 -23.04
C MET A 1 16.94 -1.55 -23.04
N GLU A 2 16.00 -1.81 -23.95
CA GLU A 2 14.81 -0.96 -24.09
C GLU A 2 13.90 -1.12 -22.86
N SER A 3 13.68 -0.02 -22.14
CA SER A 3 12.71 0.08 -21.06
C SER A 3 11.31 -0.06 -21.65
N ARG A 4 10.79 -1.29 -21.71
CA ARG A 4 9.36 -1.52 -21.98
C ARG A 4 8.56 -1.05 -20.77
N TYR A 5 8.18 0.22 -20.79
CA TYR A 5 7.16 0.77 -19.90
C TYR A 5 5.85 0.04 -20.18
N PHE A 6 5.33 -0.71 -19.21
CA PHE A 6 3.96 -1.20 -19.27
C PHE A 6 3.08 -0.06 -18.79
N PRO A 7 2.27 0.57 -19.67
CA PRO A 7 1.35 1.60 -19.22
C PRO A 7 0.34 0.94 -18.28
N LEU A 8 0.26 1.46 -17.06
CA LEU A 8 -0.85 1.13 -16.17
C LEU A 8 -2.17 1.51 -16.88
N PRO A 9 -3.27 0.77 -16.68
CA PRO A 9 -4.55 1.07 -17.32
C PRO A 9 -4.93 2.54 -17.12
N ASN A 10 -5.32 3.24 -18.19
CA ASN A 10 -5.68 4.67 -18.13
C ASN A 10 -6.84 4.89 -17.13
N GLN A 11 -6.63 5.79 -16.15
CA GLN A 11 -7.57 6.07 -15.05
C GLN A 11 -8.13 7.51 -15.06
N GLN A 12 -8.06 8.23 -16.19
CA GLN A 12 -8.38 9.66 -16.33
C GLN A 12 -9.76 10.16 -15.84
N ASN A 13 -10.70 9.30 -15.45
CA ASN A 13 -12.07 9.69 -15.07
C ASN A 13 -12.37 9.64 -13.56
N TYR A 14 -11.37 9.55 -12.68
CA TYR A 14 -11.58 9.38 -11.22
C TYR A 14 -11.17 10.57 -10.35
N GLU A 15 -10.71 11.68 -10.93
CA GLU A 15 -10.12 12.81 -10.17
C GLU A 15 -11.07 13.35 -9.09
N TYR A 16 -12.32 13.67 -9.45
CA TYR A 16 -13.32 14.13 -8.48
C TYR A 16 -13.61 13.12 -7.36
N GLY A 17 -13.66 11.83 -7.71
CA GLY A 17 -13.89 10.75 -6.74
C GLY A 17 -12.72 10.60 -5.76
N TYR A 18 -11.50 10.82 -6.23
CA TYR A 18 -10.29 10.76 -5.41
C TYR A 18 -10.17 11.95 -4.48
N GLU A 19 -10.44 13.17 -4.94
CA GLU A 19 -10.45 14.36 -4.08
C GLU A 19 -11.45 14.22 -2.93
N LEU A 20 -12.68 13.77 -3.23
CA LEU A 20 -13.69 13.54 -2.20
C LEU A 20 -13.27 12.44 -1.22
N ALA A 21 -12.73 11.33 -1.71
CA ALA A 21 -12.25 10.24 -0.87
C ALA A 21 -11.09 10.67 0.04
N TYR A 22 -10.16 11.48 -0.47
CA TYR A 22 -9.05 12.04 0.29
C TYR A 22 -9.57 12.97 1.41
N LYS A 23 -10.46 13.89 1.06
CA LYS A 23 -11.10 14.80 2.01
C LYS A 23 -11.80 14.05 3.14
N LEU A 24 -12.65 13.08 2.81
CA LEU A 24 -13.38 12.29 3.82
C LEU A 24 -12.45 11.48 4.72
N ALA A 25 -11.37 10.93 4.15
CA ALA A 25 -10.36 10.22 4.94
C ALA A 25 -9.57 11.16 5.86
N GLY A 26 -9.25 12.37 5.41
CA GLY A 26 -8.62 13.41 6.23
C GLY A 26 -9.53 13.88 7.37
N GLU A 27 -10.80 14.14 7.09
CA GLU A 27 -11.82 14.47 8.10
C GLU A 27 -11.99 13.35 9.14
N GLN A 28 -11.87 12.09 8.72
CA GLN A 28 -11.88 10.96 9.64
C GLN A 28 -10.61 10.94 10.52
N LEU A 29 -9.44 11.24 9.97
CA LEU A 29 -8.19 11.31 10.72
C LEU A 29 -8.21 12.45 11.75
N ALA A 30 -8.77 13.60 11.38
CA ALA A 30 -8.92 14.77 12.25
C ALA A 30 -9.80 14.51 13.48
N LYS A 31 -10.67 13.50 13.44
CA LYS A 31 -11.57 13.11 14.56
C LYS A 31 -10.89 12.24 15.62
N PHE A 32 -9.64 11.82 15.43
CA PHE A 32 -8.96 11.02 16.44
C PHE A 32 -8.47 11.89 17.60
N ASP A 33 -8.99 11.61 18.80
CA ASP A 33 -8.56 12.31 20.04
C ASP A 33 -7.14 11.91 20.47
N ASN A 34 -6.71 10.67 20.18
CA ASN A 34 -5.40 10.13 20.55
C ASN A 34 -4.67 9.53 19.33
N ILE A 35 -3.95 10.40 18.63
CA ILE A 35 -3.12 10.02 17.47
C ILE A 35 -2.04 9.01 17.83
N GLY A 36 -1.42 9.14 19.02
CA GLY A 36 -0.39 8.21 19.47
C GLY A 36 -0.88 6.77 19.57
N GLN A 37 -2.09 6.56 20.10
CA GLN A 37 -2.71 5.22 20.14
C GLN A 37 -3.00 4.68 18.74
N GLN A 38 -3.43 5.54 17.81
CA GLN A 38 -3.68 5.12 16.43
C GLN A 38 -2.39 4.79 15.67
N CYS A 39 -1.29 5.47 16.00
CA CYS A 39 0.03 5.14 15.49
C CYS A 39 0.46 3.74 15.94
N LEU A 40 0.28 3.39 17.23
CA LEU A 40 0.57 2.03 17.71
C LEU A 40 -0.25 0.97 16.96
N LYS A 41 -1.55 1.23 16.72
CA LYS A 41 -2.44 0.30 16.00
C LYS A 41 -2.07 0.10 14.52
N SER A 42 -1.45 1.10 13.91
CA SER A 42 -0.99 1.06 12.51
C SER A 42 0.49 0.71 12.37
N GLY A 43 1.22 0.56 13.48
CA GLY A 43 2.68 0.44 13.44
C GLY A 43 3.37 1.71 12.94
N ALA A 44 2.66 2.84 12.88
CA ALA A 44 3.24 4.14 12.59
C ALA A 44 3.97 4.69 13.83
N ARG A 45 4.87 5.65 13.59
CA ARG A 45 5.57 6.41 14.63
C ARG A 45 4.91 7.78 14.77
N TYR A 46 4.83 8.27 16.00
CA TYR A 46 4.33 9.59 16.30
C TYR A 46 5.47 10.46 16.83
N GLN A 47 5.63 11.65 16.26
CA GLN A 47 6.65 12.63 16.66
C GLN A 47 6.03 14.01 16.78
N VAL A 48 6.66 14.88 17.57
CA VAL A 48 6.33 16.30 17.63
C VAL A 48 7.60 17.06 17.30
N ILE A 49 7.58 17.79 16.19
CA ILE A 49 8.71 18.62 15.72
C ILE A 49 8.18 20.05 15.63
N ASP A 50 8.86 21.00 16.28
CA ASP A 50 8.46 22.42 16.27
C ASP A 50 6.99 22.68 16.62
N SER A 51 6.46 21.93 17.61
CA SER A 51 5.04 21.94 18.03
C SER A 51 4.05 21.37 17.00
N GLN A 52 4.52 20.89 15.86
CA GLN A 52 3.73 20.21 14.85
C GLN A 52 3.72 18.71 15.08
N LYS A 53 2.54 18.09 14.95
CA LYS A 53 2.35 16.66 15.16
C LYS A 53 2.61 15.93 13.85
N ILE A 54 3.53 14.97 13.85
CA ILE A 54 3.96 14.25 12.65
C ILE A 54 3.73 12.76 12.87
N ILE A 55 3.03 12.13 11.93
CA ILE A 55 2.81 10.69 11.87
C ILE A 55 3.71 10.14 10.77
N ILE A 56 4.55 9.15 11.08
CA ILE A 56 5.46 8.53 10.12
C ILE A 56 5.07 7.06 9.93
N LEU A 57 4.88 6.63 8.68
CA LEU A 57 4.50 5.25 8.36
C LEU A 57 5.21 4.74 7.11
N GLU A 58 5.33 3.43 7.01
CA GLU A 58 5.92 2.75 5.87
C GLU A 58 4.82 2.27 4.91
N TYR A 59 4.98 2.60 3.63
CA TYR A 59 4.15 2.10 2.54
C TYR A 59 5.05 1.69 1.36
N LEU A 60 4.93 0.44 0.92
CA LEU A 60 5.75 -0.13 -0.18
C LEU A 60 7.26 0.13 -0.02
N ASN A 61 7.79 -0.06 1.19
CA ASN A 61 9.20 0.12 1.55
C ASN A 61 9.70 1.58 1.37
N GLN A 62 8.80 2.55 1.49
CA GLN A 62 9.12 3.98 1.56
C GLN A 62 8.46 4.60 2.79
N SER A 63 9.17 5.55 3.41
CA SER A 63 8.68 6.27 4.59
C SER A 63 7.95 7.54 4.20
N TYR A 64 6.71 7.65 4.65
CA TYR A 64 5.85 8.82 4.47
C TYR A 64 5.63 9.52 5.79
N GLN A 65 5.49 10.84 5.74
CA GLN A 65 5.05 11.64 6.87
C GLN A 65 3.67 12.24 6.58
N ILE A 66 2.84 12.31 7.62
CA ILE A 66 1.57 13.04 7.64
C ILE A 66 1.69 14.13 8.69
N VAL A 67 1.54 15.36 8.26
CA VAL A 67 1.50 16.54 9.10
C VAL A 67 0.09 16.72 9.64
N PHE A 68 -0.08 16.74 10.97
CA PHE A 68 -1.36 16.90 11.64
C PHE A 68 -1.45 18.27 12.34
N PRO A 69 -2.60 18.99 12.25
CA PRO A 69 -3.90 18.55 11.76
C PRO A 69 -4.18 18.76 10.27
N ASP A 70 -3.24 19.35 9.52
CA ASP A 70 -3.48 19.79 8.13
C ASP A 70 -3.63 18.65 7.12
N ILE A 71 -3.21 17.44 7.50
CA ILE A 71 -3.21 16.23 6.69
C ILE A 71 -2.45 16.46 5.37
N ASP A 72 -1.24 16.99 5.48
CA ASP A 72 -0.32 17.04 4.35
C ASP A 72 0.58 15.79 4.35
N ILE A 73 0.65 15.11 3.21
CA ILE A 73 1.34 13.82 3.06
C ILE A 73 2.49 13.98 2.08
N SER A 74 3.71 13.71 2.55
CA SER A 74 4.96 13.78 1.79
C SER A 74 5.87 12.59 2.08
N LEU A 75 6.82 12.34 1.19
CA LEU A 75 7.94 11.44 1.40
C LEU A 75 8.98 12.12 2.31
N ILE A 76 9.62 11.35 3.19
CA ILE A 76 10.61 11.92 4.14
C ILE A 76 11.94 12.27 3.46
N ASP A 77 12.34 11.50 2.44
CA ASP A 77 13.65 11.63 1.77
C ASP A 77 13.53 12.03 0.29
N SER A 78 12.38 12.58 -0.12
CA SER A 78 12.12 12.93 -1.52
C SER A 78 11.13 14.09 -1.62
N GLU A 79 11.37 14.97 -2.59
CA GLU A 79 10.45 16.04 -2.99
C GLU A 79 9.43 15.57 -4.05
N GLU A 80 9.44 14.28 -4.42
CA GLU A 80 8.47 13.72 -5.35
C GLU A 80 7.04 13.85 -4.83
N GLU A 81 6.14 14.30 -5.70
CA GLU A 81 4.73 14.42 -5.34
C GLU A 81 4.12 13.04 -5.11
N VAL A 82 3.51 12.85 -3.94
CA VAL A 82 2.82 11.61 -3.61
C VAL A 82 1.52 11.51 -4.43
N PRO A 83 1.34 10.46 -5.25
CA PRO A 83 0.12 10.30 -6.04
C PRO A 83 -1.13 10.29 -5.15
N MET A 84 -2.20 10.93 -5.59
CA MET A 84 -3.47 11.03 -4.84
C MET A 84 -3.99 9.67 -4.37
N ARG A 85 -3.85 8.63 -5.22
CA ARG A 85 -4.24 7.26 -4.87
C ARG A 85 -3.48 6.73 -3.65
N ASP A 86 -2.18 6.99 -3.57
CA ASP A 86 -1.35 6.54 -2.46
C ASP A 86 -1.68 7.32 -1.19
N LYS A 87 -1.89 8.64 -1.30
CA LYS A 87 -2.41 9.46 -0.18
C LYS A 87 -3.70 8.87 0.39
N ILE A 88 -4.65 8.50 -0.46
CA ILE A 88 -5.92 7.87 -0.05
C ILE A 88 -5.66 6.51 0.63
N LEU A 89 -4.82 5.65 0.06
CA LEU A 89 -4.52 4.34 0.63
C LEU A 89 -3.86 4.45 2.00
N ILE A 90 -2.91 5.37 2.15
CA ILE A 90 -2.21 5.66 3.41
C ILE A 90 -3.22 6.09 4.49
N LEU A 91 -4.11 7.05 4.18
CA LEU A 91 -5.13 7.48 5.14
C LEU A 91 -6.13 6.37 5.47
N HIS A 92 -6.57 5.59 4.48
CA HIS A 92 -7.47 4.46 4.72
C HIS A 92 -6.84 3.40 5.61
N TYR A 93 -5.57 3.06 5.35
CA TYR A 93 -4.81 2.16 6.20
C TYR A 93 -4.74 2.70 7.64
N PHE A 94 -4.26 3.94 7.81
CA PHE A 94 -4.10 4.54 9.12
C PHE A 94 -5.42 4.61 9.88
N ASN A 95 -6.51 5.08 9.26
CA ASN A 95 -7.82 5.22 9.90
C ASN A 95 -8.48 3.89 10.27
N ARG A 96 -8.20 2.82 9.51
CA ARG A 96 -8.82 1.50 9.70
C ARG A 96 -7.95 0.54 10.52
N ALA A 97 -6.71 0.91 10.82
CA ALA A 97 -5.79 0.07 11.57
C ALA A 97 -6.36 -0.27 12.96
N LYS A 98 -6.40 -1.57 13.26
CA LYS A 98 -6.96 -2.10 14.52
C LYS A 98 -5.90 -2.48 15.54
N GLY A 99 -4.63 -2.60 15.14
CA GLY A 99 -3.56 -3.14 15.98
C GLY A 99 -3.66 -4.63 16.23
N THR A 100 -4.52 -5.35 15.49
CA THR A 100 -4.62 -6.80 15.60
C THR A 100 -3.35 -7.44 15.00
N PRO A 101 -2.63 -8.29 15.75
CA PRO A 101 -1.46 -8.99 15.23
C PRO A 101 -1.81 -9.87 14.03
N LEU A 102 -0.84 -10.06 13.13
CA LEU A 102 -0.96 -10.99 12.01
C LEU A 102 -1.15 -12.42 12.53
N THR A 103 -2.13 -13.13 12.01
CA THR A 103 -2.35 -14.55 12.32
C THR A 103 -1.36 -15.47 11.60
N ASN A 104 -0.60 -14.92 10.64
CA ASN A 104 0.26 -15.64 9.70
C ASN A 104 -0.45 -16.73 8.87
N LYS A 105 -1.79 -16.70 8.85
CA LYS A 105 -2.58 -17.52 7.93
C LYS A 105 -2.77 -16.77 6.61
N ILE A 106 -2.17 -17.30 5.55
CA ILE A 106 -2.32 -16.76 4.20
C ILE A 106 -3.69 -17.14 3.65
N ILE A 107 -4.32 -16.20 2.96
CA ILE A 107 -5.54 -16.39 2.19
C ILE A 107 -5.34 -15.82 0.78
N ALA A 108 -5.95 -16.44 -0.22
CA ALA A 108 -6.01 -15.92 -1.57
C ALA A 108 -6.99 -14.75 -1.65
N TYR A 109 -6.82 -13.89 -2.67
CA TYR A 109 -7.74 -12.77 -2.91
C TYR A 109 -9.22 -13.18 -2.98
N LYS A 110 -9.52 -14.36 -3.56
CA LYS A 110 -10.89 -14.88 -3.69
C LYS A 110 -11.54 -15.26 -2.35
N GLU A 111 -10.74 -15.48 -1.31
CA GLU A 111 -11.22 -15.80 0.04
C GLU A 111 -11.57 -14.55 0.85
N LEU A 112 -11.26 -13.35 0.33
CA LEU A 112 -11.75 -12.11 0.93
C LEU A 112 -13.28 -12.05 0.84
N PRO A 113 -13.96 -11.45 1.83
CA PRO A 113 -15.37 -11.10 1.70
C PRO A 113 -15.59 -10.34 0.39
N GLU A 114 -16.54 -10.79 -0.42
CA GLU A 114 -16.86 -10.24 -1.75
C GLU A 114 -15.74 -10.32 -2.80
N GLY A 115 -14.59 -10.94 -2.48
CA GLY A 115 -13.43 -11.04 -3.36
C GLY A 115 -13.72 -11.75 -4.68
N THR A 116 -14.58 -12.77 -4.66
CA THR A 116 -15.01 -13.50 -5.85
C THR A 116 -15.76 -12.61 -6.86
N ILE A 117 -16.56 -11.64 -6.38
CA ILE A 117 -17.35 -10.74 -7.24
C ILE A 117 -16.41 -9.80 -8.00
N TYR A 118 -15.40 -9.25 -7.32
CA TYR A 118 -14.45 -8.32 -7.93
C TYR A 118 -13.27 -9.01 -8.64
N PHE A 119 -13.11 -10.34 -8.48
CA PHE A 119 -11.97 -11.09 -8.99
C PHE A 119 -11.69 -10.87 -10.50
N PRO A 120 -12.69 -10.84 -11.42
CA PRO A 120 -12.40 -10.61 -12.84
C PRO A 120 -11.70 -9.27 -13.10
N THR A 121 -12.05 -8.22 -12.36
CA THR A 121 -11.44 -6.90 -12.45
C THR A 121 -10.05 -6.90 -11.81
N PHE A 122 -9.92 -7.51 -10.63
CA PHE A 122 -8.64 -7.69 -9.95
C PHE A 122 -7.64 -8.46 -10.81
N TYR A 123 -8.06 -9.56 -11.43
CA TYR A 123 -7.23 -10.36 -12.32
C TYR A 123 -6.67 -9.51 -13.46
N LYS A 124 -7.51 -8.74 -14.16
CA LYS A 124 -7.08 -7.88 -15.28
C LYS A 124 -6.11 -6.78 -14.85
N ARG A 125 -6.28 -6.24 -13.63
CA ARG A 125 -5.52 -5.07 -13.15
C ARG A 125 -4.25 -5.41 -12.38
N ALA A 126 -4.21 -6.56 -11.69
CA ALA A 126 -3.12 -6.93 -10.80
C ALA A 126 -2.40 -8.20 -11.25
N ILE A 127 -3.14 -9.28 -11.56
CA ILE A 127 -2.53 -10.58 -11.88
C ILE A 127 -1.99 -10.61 -13.31
N LYS A 128 -2.81 -10.22 -14.30
CA LYS A 128 -2.43 -10.27 -15.71
C LYS A 128 -1.15 -9.48 -16.02
N PRO A 129 -0.95 -8.24 -15.53
CA PRO A 129 0.30 -7.52 -15.78
C PRO A 129 1.54 -8.22 -15.22
N LEU A 130 1.43 -8.86 -14.05
CA LEU A 130 2.51 -9.66 -13.47
C LEU A 130 2.82 -10.88 -14.34
N LEU A 131 1.80 -11.60 -14.81
CA LEU A 131 1.97 -12.74 -15.69
C LEU A 131 2.54 -12.36 -17.06
N ASP A 132 2.07 -11.25 -17.65
CA ASP A 132 2.55 -10.77 -18.95
C ASP A 132 4.05 -10.40 -18.89
N TYR A 133 4.53 -9.91 -17.74
CA TYR A 133 5.92 -9.49 -17.56
C TYR A 133 6.84 -10.61 -17.05
N PHE A 134 6.41 -11.37 -16.05
CA PHE A 134 7.24 -12.38 -15.36
C PHE A 134 6.91 -13.82 -15.76
N GLY A 135 5.78 -14.10 -16.41
CA GLY A 135 5.30 -15.47 -16.62
C GLY A 135 6.21 -16.37 -17.46
N ARG A 136 7.11 -15.81 -18.29
CA ARG A 136 8.13 -16.59 -19.02
C ARG A 136 9.41 -16.82 -18.21
N GLU A 137 9.69 -15.94 -17.25
CA GLU A 137 10.91 -15.95 -16.44
C GLU A 137 10.56 -15.57 -14.98
N PRO A 138 9.87 -16.44 -14.23
CA PRO A 138 9.33 -16.09 -12.90
C PRO A 138 10.39 -15.61 -11.90
N GLU A 139 11.60 -16.17 -11.97
CA GLU A 139 12.75 -15.83 -11.11
C GLU A 139 13.10 -14.33 -11.13
N ARG A 140 12.81 -13.63 -12.23
CA ARG A 140 13.04 -12.18 -12.34
C ARG A 140 12.17 -11.37 -11.36
N LEU A 141 11.07 -11.94 -10.86
CA LEU A 141 10.23 -11.31 -9.84
C LEU A 141 11.01 -11.08 -8.55
N ILE A 142 11.89 -12.00 -8.14
CA ILE A 142 12.64 -11.90 -6.88
C ILE A 142 13.50 -10.64 -6.89
N GLY A 143 14.31 -10.44 -7.93
CA GLY A 143 15.19 -9.27 -8.04
C GLY A 143 14.41 -7.96 -8.18
N ALA A 144 13.26 -7.98 -8.87
CA ALA A 144 12.42 -6.79 -9.00
C ALA A 144 11.76 -6.40 -7.66
N ALA A 145 11.24 -7.38 -6.92
CA ALA A 145 10.52 -7.17 -5.68
C ALA A 145 11.45 -6.78 -4.50
N GLN A 146 12.75 -7.09 -4.57
CA GLN A 146 13.73 -6.66 -3.56
C GLN A 146 13.75 -5.15 -3.34
N LYS A 147 13.49 -4.35 -4.38
CA LYS A 147 13.38 -2.88 -4.26
C LYS A 147 12.22 -2.43 -3.35
N LEU A 148 11.22 -3.30 -3.19
CA LEU A 148 10.06 -3.12 -2.32
C LEU A 148 10.26 -3.80 -0.96
N GLY A 149 11.51 -4.11 -0.57
CA GLY A 149 11.80 -4.75 0.71
C GLY A 149 11.27 -6.18 0.82
N SER A 150 11.04 -6.86 -0.31
CA SER A 150 10.44 -8.20 -0.29
C SER A 150 11.38 -9.25 0.27
N HIS A 151 10.81 -10.31 0.84
CA HIS A 151 11.52 -11.55 1.14
C HIS A 151 10.93 -12.73 0.36
N LYS A 152 11.72 -13.78 0.13
CA LYS A 152 11.25 -15.00 -0.51
C LYS A 152 10.21 -15.70 0.38
N ALA A 153 9.20 -16.28 -0.25
CA ALA A 153 8.23 -17.16 0.39
C ALA A 153 8.28 -18.56 -0.25
N ASP A 154 7.94 -19.58 0.52
CA ASP A 154 8.02 -20.98 0.09
C ASP A 154 6.67 -21.45 -0.46
N TYR A 155 6.30 -20.91 -1.63
CA TYR A 155 5.06 -21.22 -2.34
C TYR A 155 5.27 -21.19 -3.85
N GLY A 156 4.61 -22.11 -4.57
CA GLY A 156 4.71 -22.20 -6.03
C GLY A 156 6.15 -22.43 -6.50
N ASP A 157 6.44 -22.04 -7.75
CA ASP A 157 7.79 -22.07 -8.30
C ASP A 157 8.60 -20.85 -7.83
N VAL A 158 7.94 -19.68 -7.80
CA VAL A 158 8.52 -18.43 -7.29
C VAL A 158 7.48 -17.69 -6.47
N ALA A 159 7.82 -17.38 -5.21
CA ALA A 159 7.03 -16.48 -4.39
C ALA A 159 7.86 -15.46 -3.62
N VAL A 160 7.27 -14.27 -3.47
CA VAL A 160 7.82 -13.16 -2.68
C VAL A 160 6.72 -12.51 -1.87
N THR A 161 7.04 -12.11 -0.64
CA THR A 161 6.15 -11.34 0.23
C THR A 161 6.67 -9.91 0.37
N ILE A 162 5.78 -8.96 0.12
CA ILE A 162 6.01 -7.51 0.28
C ILE A 162 5.08 -7.03 1.38
N ASN A 163 5.61 -6.27 2.34
CA ASN A 163 4.78 -5.57 3.30
C ASN A 163 4.29 -4.27 2.66
N ALA A 164 3.09 -4.29 2.09
CA ALA A 164 2.50 -3.08 1.50
C ALA A 164 2.31 -2.00 2.57
N PHE A 165 1.86 -2.40 3.74
CA PHE A 165 1.95 -1.68 5.01
C PHE A 165 2.42 -2.64 6.11
N ASN A 166 2.80 -2.14 7.28
CA ASN A 166 3.33 -2.95 8.40
C ASN A 166 2.48 -4.16 8.78
N TYR A 167 1.15 -4.06 8.66
CA TYR A 167 0.21 -5.14 8.98
C TYR A 167 -0.60 -5.63 7.77
N VAL A 168 -0.10 -5.39 6.55
CA VAL A 168 -0.72 -5.84 5.30
C VAL A 168 0.34 -6.48 4.41
N PRO A 169 0.83 -7.69 4.77
CA PRO A 169 1.71 -8.45 3.88
C PRO A 169 0.93 -8.95 2.67
N ILE A 170 1.55 -8.83 1.49
CA ILE A 170 1.03 -9.34 0.21
C ILE A 170 2.05 -10.32 -0.34
N THR A 171 1.63 -11.58 -0.51
CA THR A 171 2.45 -12.61 -1.14
C THR A 171 2.04 -12.75 -2.60
N LEU A 172 3.00 -12.55 -3.50
CA LEU A 172 2.88 -12.86 -4.92
C LEU A 172 3.42 -14.27 -5.15
N VAL A 173 2.62 -15.12 -5.78
CA VAL A 173 2.97 -16.52 -6.08
C VAL A 173 2.81 -16.75 -7.58
N LEU A 174 3.88 -17.21 -8.23
CA LEU A 174 3.89 -17.65 -9.62
C LEU A 174 4.08 -19.17 -9.66
N TRP A 175 3.28 -19.82 -10.50
CA TRP A 175 3.26 -21.25 -10.80
C TRP A 175 3.58 -21.46 -12.29
#